data_AF-A0A7S3RR73-F1
#
_entry.id   AF-A0A7S3RR73-F1
#
_cell.length_a   1.000
_cell.length_b   1.000
_cell.length_c   1.000
_cell.angle_alpha   90.00
_cell.angle_beta   90.00
_cell.angle_gamma   90.00
#
_symmetry.space_group_name_H-M   'P 1'
#
loop_
_entity.id
_entity.type
_entity.pdbx_description
1 polymer ?
#
loop_
_entity_poly.entity_id
_entity_poly.type
_entity_poly.pdbx_seq_one_letter_code
_entity_poly.pdbx_strand_id
1 'polypeptide(L)'
;DRNGYYGAETASLNLTNLWSMFRSGTEPPQQYGHNRDWNVDLIPKFIMANGLLVKMLLHTKVTRYLEWKTIDCSYVMQHTAGGMFSSASNKIHKVPTNETEAIKSNLMGLFQKKKCRNFYQYMDRINLDDPNTWDGKRLDQMTMAELYSSFGLEAQTIDFLGHA
;
A
#
# COMPACT_ATOMS: atom_id res chain seq x y z
N ASP A 1 8.34 15.82 26.81
CA ASP A 1 8.51 16.56 25.54
C ASP A 1 8.88 18.01 25.87
N ARG A 2 9.70 18.67 25.06
CA ARG A 2 10.04 20.11 25.18
C ARG A 2 9.18 21.00 24.28
N ASN A 3 8.51 20.41 23.29
CA ASN A 3 7.60 21.10 22.40
C ASN A 3 6.28 21.42 23.12
N GLY A 4 5.60 22.49 22.70
CA GLY A 4 4.27 22.84 23.19
C GLY A 4 3.13 21.98 22.60
N TYR A 5 3.48 20.90 21.89
CA TYR A 5 2.56 20.01 21.19
C TYR A 5 3.13 18.57 21.18
N TYR A 6 2.25 17.59 20.96
CA TYR A 6 2.65 16.18 20.85
C TYR A 6 3.10 15.82 19.43
N GLY A 7 3.95 14.79 19.33
CA GLY A 7 4.32 14.15 18.07
C GLY A 7 5.67 14.56 17.49
N ALA A 8 6.23 15.72 17.89
CA ALA A 8 7.53 16.19 17.40
C ALA A 8 7.64 16.08 15.87
N GLU A 9 8.61 15.32 15.35
CA GLU A 9 8.82 15.10 13.91
C GLU A 9 7.63 14.39 13.20
N THR A 10 6.74 13.74 13.95
CA THR A 10 5.51 13.12 13.45
C THR A 10 4.26 13.86 13.92
N ALA A 11 4.37 15.15 14.25
CA ALA A 11 3.23 15.95 14.66
C ALA A 11 2.19 16.09 13.53
N SER A 12 0.95 16.33 13.93
CA SER A 12 -0.15 16.70 13.05
C SER A 12 -0.46 18.18 13.24
N LEU A 13 -0.42 18.95 12.16
CA LEU A 13 -0.53 20.41 12.18
C LEU A 13 -1.90 20.88 11.68
N ASN A 14 -2.42 21.93 12.30
CA ASN A 14 -3.51 22.72 11.73
C ASN A 14 -2.98 23.69 10.65
N LEU A 15 -3.87 24.41 9.96
CA LEU A 15 -3.48 25.33 8.87
C LEU A 15 -2.50 26.41 9.34
N THR A 16 -2.75 27.08 10.46
CA THR A 16 -1.87 28.15 10.96
C THR A 16 -0.45 27.63 11.22
N ASN A 17 -0.31 26.48 11.88
CA ASN A 17 0.99 25.90 12.17
C ASN A 17 1.69 25.39 10.89
N LEU A 18 0.92 24.81 9.96
CA LEU A 18 1.43 24.36 8.66
C LEU A 18 2.00 25.54 7.85
N TRP A 19 1.28 26.66 7.81
CA TRP A 19 1.75 27.88 7.13
C TRP A 19 2.95 28.50 7.83
N SER A 20 2.93 28.62 9.16
CA SER A 20 4.07 29.14 9.90
C SER A 20 5.35 28.32 9.62
N MET A 21 5.23 26.99 9.51
CA MET A 21 6.35 26.09 9.26
C MET A 21 6.87 26.16 7.81
N PHE A 22 5.99 26.12 6.80
CA PHE A 22 6.41 25.97 5.39
C PHE A 22 6.26 27.23 4.54
N ARG A 23 5.54 28.24 5.02
CA ARG A 23 5.19 29.48 4.30
C ARG A 23 5.20 30.69 5.25
N SER A 24 6.24 30.78 6.08
CA SER A 24 6.37 31.83 7.10
C SER A 24 6.20 33.24 6.50
N GLY A 25 5.48 34.09 7.23
CA GLY A 25 5.14 35.45 6.79
C GLY A 25 3.90 35.53 5.88
N THR A 26 3.24 34.41 5.61
CA THR A 26 1.95 34.38 4.89
C THR A 26 0.87 33.72 5.73
N GLU A 27 -0.35 34.26 5.66
CA GLU A 27 -1.51 33.67 6.30
C GLU A 27 -2.16 32.59 5.41
N PRO A 28 -2.78 31.55 6.00
CA PRO A 28 -3.59 30.61 5.24
C PRO A 28 -4.73 31.31 4.48
N PRO A 29 -4.93 31.02 3.19
CA PRO A 29 -6.08 31.52 2.44
C PRO A 29 -7.42 31.21 3.14
N GLN A 30 -8.29 32.22 3.27
CA GLN A 30 -9.58 32.08 3.99
C GLN A 30 -10.47 30.97 3.42
N GLN A 31 -10.35 30.68 2.12
CA GLN A 31 -11.09 29.62 1.43
C GLN A 31 -10.80 28.20 1.97
N TYR A 32 -9.73 28.00 2.74
CA TYR A 32 -9.42 26.71 3.36
C TYR A 32 -10.15 26.48 4.68
N GLY A 33 -10.93 27.44 5.18
CA GLY A 33 -11.81 27.27 6.33
C GLY A 33 -11.08 27.36 7.68
N HIS A 34 -11.57 26.61 8.68
CA HIS A 34 -11.13 26.74 10.07
C HIS A 34 -10.06 25.71 10.45
N ASN A 35 -9.15 26.08 11.36
CA ASN A 35 -8.09 25.20 11.86
C ASN A 35 -8.58 23.82 12.37
N ARG A 36 -9.80 23.72 12.91
CA ARG A 36 -10.35 22.47 13.46
C ARG A 36 -10.59 21.39 12.40
N ASP A 37 -10.72 21.79 11.14
CA ASP A 37 -11.00 20.88 10.01
C ASP A 37 -9.70 20.28 9.45
N TRP A 38 -8.54 20.69 9.98
CA TRP A 38 -7.23 20.34 9.45
C TRP A 38 -6.35 19.68 10.51
N ASN A 39 -5.99 18.43 10.23
CA ASN A 39 -5.00 17.66 10.97
C ASN A 39 -4.04 17.07 9.92
N VAL A 40 -2.97 17.79 9.62
CA VAL A 40 -2.00 17.47 8.57
C VAL A 40 -0.76 16.85 9.18
N ASP A 41 -0.63 15.54 9.05
CA ASP A 41 0.55 14.81 9.51
C ASP A 41 1.80 15.22 8.73
N LEU A 42 2.89 15.52 9.43
CA LEU A 42 4.19 15.78 8.80
C LEU A 42 4.75 14.53 8.10
N ILE A 43 4.47 13.36 8.66
CA ILE A 43 4.89 12.06 8.12
C ILE A 43 3.67 11.13 8.10
N PRO A 44 2.78 11.26 7.11
CA PRO A 44 1.60 10.40 7.03
C PRO A 44 2.02 8.96 6.74
N LYS A 45 1.53 8.02 7.55
CA LYS A 45 1.76 6.59 7.39
C LYS A 45 0.47 5.82 7.58
N PHE A 46 0.14 4.96 6.63
CA PHE A 46 -0.92 3.98 6.84
C PHE A 46 -0.43 2.83 7.71
N ILE A 47 -1.39 2.19 8.38
CA ILE A 47 -1.15 1.07 9.28
C ILE A 47 -1.75 -0.17 8.65
N MET A 48 -0.93 -1.21 8.48
CA MET A 48 -1.39 -2.51 7.99
C MET A 48 -2.37 -3.10 9.01
N ALA A 49 -3.59 -3.42 8.56
CA ALA A 49 -4.70 -3.82 9.44
C ALA A 49 -4.38 -5.04 10.33
N ASN A 50 -3.61 -6.01 9.81
CA ASN A 50 -3.14 -7.18 10.57
C ASN A 50 -1.65 -7.10 10.98
N GLY A 51 -1.10 -5.88 10.98
CA GLY A 51 0.30 -5.63 11.34
C GLY A 51 0.57 -5.69 12.83
N LEU A 52 1.85 -5.76 13.20
CA LEU A 52 2.30 -5.79 14.60
C LEU A 52 1.85 -4.55 15.39
N LEU A 53 1.82 -3.37 14.75
CA LEU A 53 1.38 -2.13 15.40
C LEU A 53 -0.08 -2.22 15.88
N VAL A 54 -0.99 -2.72 15.04
CA VAL A 54 -2.40 -2.91 15.44
C VAL A 54 -2.50 -3.89 16.60
N LYS A 55 -1.76 -5.01 16.54
CA LYS A 55 -1.71 -6.00 17.64
C LYS A 55 -1.23 -5.37 18.95
N MET A 56 -0.21 -4.51 18.91
CA MET A 56 0.27 -3.77 20.09
C MET A 56 -0.78 -2.77 20.62
N LEU A 57 -1.47 -2.04 19.76
CA LEU A 57 -2.51 -1.07 20.16
C LEU A 57 -3.71 -1.77 20.81
N LEU A 58 -4.08 -2.96 20.32
CA LEU A 58 -5.11 -3.79 20.93
C LEU A 58 -4.67 -4.30 22.31
N HIS A 59 -3.44 -4.83 22.42
CA HIS A 59 -2.90 -5.35 23.67
C HIS A 59 -2.85 -4.28 24.78
N THR A 60 -2.45 -3.06 24.42
CA THR A 60 -2.35 -1.91 25.33
C THR A 60 -3.68 -1.19 25.54
N LYS A 61 -4.75 -1.59 24.84
CA LYS A 61 -6.11 -1.01 24.89
C LYS A 61 -6.18 0.47 24.46
N VAL A 62 -5.17 0.96 23.75
CA VAL A 62 -5.12 2.34 23.20
C VAL A 62 -6.18 2.56 22.12
N THR A 63 -6.65 1.48 21.48
CA THR A 63 -7.73 1.54 20.47
C THR A 63 -9.02 2.17 20.98
N ARG A 64 -9.23 2.29 22.30
CA ARG A 64 -10.38 2.99 22.90
C ARG A 64 -10.38 4.50 22.67
N TYR A 65 -9.24 5.08 22.26
CA TYR A 65 -9.06 6.51 22.03
C TYR A 65 -8.96 6.87 20.54
N LEU A 66 -9.06 5.89 19.65
CA LEU A 66 -8.86 6.05 18.22
C LEU A 66 -10.04 5.49 17.44
N GLU A 67 -10.54 6.27 16.49
CA GLU A 67 -11.46 5.78 15.48
C GLU A 67 -10.68 5.39 14.23
N TRP A 68 -11.02 4.23 13.67
CA TRP A 68 -10.34 3.68 12.50
C TRP A 68 -11.25 3.73 11.29
N LYS A 69 -10.68 4.18 10.18
CA LYS A 69 -11.32 4.12 8.86
C LYS A 69 -10.39 3.40 7.90
N THR A 70 -10.94 2.48 7.12
CA THR A 70 -10.20 1.80 6.06
C THR A 70 -9.90 2.79 4.93
N ILE A 71 -8.70 2.68 4.35
CA ILE A 71 -8.43 3.30 3.05
C ILE A 71 -9.25 2.59 1.98
N ASP A 72 -9.74 3.32 0.97
CA ASP A 72 -10.62 2.74 -0.05
C ASP A 72 -9.85 1.78 -0.99
N CYS A 73 -8.61 2.13 -1.35
CA CYS A 73 -7.76 1.32 -2.20
C CYS A 73 -6.29 1.77 -2.20
N SER A 74 -5.41 0.90 -2.68
CA SER A 74 -4.01 1.19 -3.01
C SER A 74 -3.83 1.29 -4.53
N TYR A 75 -2.92 2.15 -4.98
CA TYR A 75 -2.58 2.35 -6.39
C TYR A 75 -1.07 2.21 -6.58
N VAL A 76 -0.67 1.67 -7.72
CA VAL A 76 0.72 1.60 -8.16
C VAL A 76 0.87 2.32 -9.49
N MET A 77 1.99 3.03 -9.64
CA MET A 77 2.37 3.64 -10.92
C MET A 77 3.12 2.60 -11.75
N GLN A 78 2.66 2.35 -12.97
CA GLN A 78 3.31 1.46 -13.92
C GLN A 78 3.67 2.21 -15.19
N HIS A 79 4.90 2.03 -15.66
CA HIS A 79 5.29 2.50 -16.98
C HIS A 79 4.70 1.59 -18.06
N THR A 80 3.89 2.16 -18.95
CA THR A 80 3.38 1.47 -20.14
C THR A 80 4.22 1.88 -21.33
N ALA A 81 4.86 0.91 -21.99
CA ALA A 81 5.58 1.16 -23.23
C ALA A 81 4.62 1.59 -24.35
N GLY A 82 5.13 2.44 -25.26
CA GLY A 82 4.38 2.81 -26.45
C GLY A 82 4.20 1.62 -27.39
N GLY A 83 3.03 1.53 -28.01
CA GLY A 83 2.72 0.56 -29.06
C GLY A 83 2.50 1.25 -30.39
N MET A 84 2.11 0.48 -31.41
CA MET A 84 1.80 0.99 -32.75
C MET A 84 0.72 2.09 -32.76
N PHE A 85 -0.16 2.12 -31.74
CA PHE A 85 -1.28 3.06 -31.62
C PHE A 85 -1.32 3.80 -30.28
N SER A 86 -0.27 3.72 -29.46
CA SER A 86 -0.24 4.36 -28.15
C SER A 86 1.14 4.88 -27.79
N SER A 87 1.20 6.09 -27.23
CA SER A 87 2.45 6.64 -26.69
C SER A 87 2.81 5.98 -25.37
N ALA A 88 4.11 5.91 -25.08
CA ALA A 88 4.58 5.51 -23.77
C ALA A 88 4.06 6.48 -22.70
N SER A 89 3.62 5.97 -21.55
CA SER A 89 3.09 6.80 -20.46
C SER A 89 3.16 6.09 -19.13
N ASN A 90 3.32 6.86 -18.06
CA ASN A 90 3.13 6.37 -16.70
C ASN A 90 1.65 6.43 -16.36
N LYS A 91 1.09 5.30 -15.90
CA LYS A 91 -0.31 5.21 -15.52
C LYS A 91 -0.42 4.66 -14.11
N ILE A 92 -1.37 5.21 -13.34
CA ILE A 92 -1.73 4.67 -12.03
C ILE A 92 -2.83 3.63 -12.21
N HIS A 93 -2.68 2.51 -11.51
CA HIS A 93 -3.66 1.43 -11.52
C HIS A 93 -3.93 0.96 -10.11
N LYS A 94 -5.17 0.57 -9.84
CA LYS A 94 -5.53 -0.05 -8.56
C LYS A 94 -4.76 -1.36 -8.42
N VAL A 95 -4.15 -1.58 -7.26
CA VAL A 95 -3.46 -2.82 -6.92
C VAL A 95 -4.51 -3.92 -6.71
N PRO A 96 -4.46 -5.04 -7.45
CA PRO A 96 -5.42 -6.11 -7.29
C PRO A 96 -5.14 -6.90 -6.00
N THR A 97 -6.16 -7.06 -5.16
CA THR A 97 -6.04 -7.71 -3.84
C THR A 97 -6.67 -9.11 -3.78
N ASN A 98 -7.35 -9.53 -4.85
CA ASN A 98 -7.99 -10.84 -4.94
C ASN A 98 -8.06 -11.32 -6.40
N GLU A 99 -8.48 -12.57 -6.59
CA GLU A 99 -8.61 -13.20 -7.92
C GLU A 99 -9.45 -12.39 -8.92
N THR A 100 -10.59 -11.86 -8.46
CA THR A 100 -11.53 -11.13 -9.31
C THR A 100 -10.91 -9.81 -9.78
N GLU A 101 -10.19 -9.12 -8.90
CA GLU A 101 -9.46 -7.90 -9.24
C GLU A 101 -8.26 -8.20 -10.15
N ALA A 102 -7.54 -9.31 -9.94
CA ALA A 102 -6.42 -9.71 -10.80
C ALA A 102 -6.86 -9.90 -12.26
N ILE A 103 -8.01 -10.55 -12.50
CA ILE A 103 -8.58 -10.71 -13.86
C ILE A 103 -8.99 -9.35 -14.46
N LYS A 104 -9.51 -8.43 -13.67
CA LYS A 104 -9.96 -7.11 -14.14
C LYS A 104 -8.83 -6.08 -14.26
N SER A 105 -7.67 -6.34 -13.66
CA SER A 105 -6.57 -5.39 -13.58
C SER A 105 -6.04 -4.96 -14.95
N ASN A 106 -5.67 -3.69 -15.10
CA ASN A 106 -5.01 -3.17 -16.29
C ASN A 106 -3.47 -3.20 -16.18
N LEU A 107 -2.93 -3.70 -15.05
CA LEU A 107 -1.48 -3.83 -14.81
C LEU A 107 -0.83 -4.99 -15.59
N MET A 108 -1.64 -5.83 -16.23
CA MET A 108 -1.20 -7.11 -16.79
C MET A 108 -1.87 -7.37 -18.13
N GLY A 109 -1.10 -7.95 -19.06
CA GLY A 109 -1.64 -8.55 -20.27
C GLY A 109 -2.56 -9.75 -19.98
N LEU A 110 -3.36 -10.16 -20.97
CA LEU A 110 -4.41 -11.18 -20.81
C LEU A 110 -3.90 -12.50 -20.20
N PHE A 111 -2.73 -12.97 -20.64
CA PHE A 111 -2.13 -14.21 -20.14
C PHE A 111 -1.58 -14.09 -18.71
N GLN A 112 -1.03 -12.93 -18.35
CA GLN A 112 -0.48 -12.70 -17.01
C GLN A 112 -1.56 -12.63 -15.94
N LYS A 113 -2.74 -12.12 -16.27
CA LYS A 113 -3.90 -12.09 -15.36
C LYS A 113 -4.25 -13.48 -14.81
N LYS A 114 -4.26 -14.49 -15.67
CA LYS A 114 -4.53 -15.89 -15.27
C LYS A 114 -3.41 -16.44 -14.37
N LYS A 115 -2.15 -16.15 -14.70
CA LYS A 115 -1.00 -16.59 -13.89
C LYS A 115 -0.97 -15.94 -12.52
N CYS A 116 -1.21 -14.63 -12.46
CA CYS A 116 -1.29 -13.87 -11.21
C CYS A 116 -2.47 -14.33 -10.35
N ARG A 117 -3.64 -14.60 -10.95
CA ARG A 117 -4.76 -15.25 -10.25
C ARG A 117 -4.35 -16.58 -9.62
N ASN A 118 -3.71 -17.46 -10.38
CA ASN A 118 -3.27 -18.77 -9.87
C ASN A 118 -2.25 -18.60 -8.72
N PHE A 119 -1.38 -17.59 -8.81
CA PHE A 119 -0.46 -17.23 -7.75
C PHE A 119 -1.19 -16.76 -6.49
N TYR A 120 -2.21 -15.91 -6.60
CA TYR A 120 -3.05 -15.50 -5.46
C TYR A 120 -3.77 -16.67 -4.81
N GLN A 121 -4.33 -17.58 -5.61
CA GLN A 121 -4.94 -18.82 -5.11
C GLN A 121 -3.96 -19.70 -4.34
N TYR A 122 -2.72 -19.77 -4.80
CA TYR A 122 -1.68 -20.49 -4.11
C TYR A 122 -1.33 -19.79 -2.79
N MET A 123 -1.13 -18.47 -2.78
CA MET A 123 -0.85 -17.69 -1.57
C MET A 123 -1.96 -17.80 -0.51
N ASP A 124 -3.22 -17.87 -0.92
CA ASP A 124 -4.36 -18.01 0.00
C ASP A 124 -4.46 -19.40 0.65
N ARG A 125 -3.93 -20.44 -0.03
CA ARG A 125 -4.01 -21.83 0.42
C ARG A 125 -2.80 -22.29 1.22
N ILE A 126 -1.63 -21.68 1.02
CA ILE A 126 -0.41 -22.12 1.72
C ILE A 126 -0.51 -21.89 3.23
N ASN A 127 -0.07 -22.89 3.98
CA ASN A 127 0.24 -22.78 5.39
C ASN A 127 1.74 -23.00 5.57
N LEU A 128 2.44 -22.01 6.10
CA LEU A 128 3.89 -22.10 6.31
C LEU A 128 4.27 -23.14 7.38
N ASP A 129 3.32 -23.57 8.22
CA ASP A 129 3.55 -24.63 9.20
C ASP A 129 3.24 -26.04 8.65
N ASP A 130 2.68 -26.15 7.43
CA ASP A 130 2.34 -27.42 6.79
C ASP A 130 2.93 -27.54 5.38
N PRO A 131 4.10 -28.19 5.23
CA PRO A 131 4.76 -28.40 3.94
C PRO A 131 3.92 -29.10 2.86
N ASN A 132 2.87 -29.85 3.25
CA ASN A 132 1.99 -30.50 2.27
C ASN A 132 1.18 -29.49 1.46
N THR A 133 0.96 -28.29 1.99
CA THR A 133 0.23 -27.21 1.30
C THR A 133 1.08 -26.48 0.25
N TRP A 134 2.40 -26.75 0.20
CA TRP A 134 3.32 -26.01 -0.66
C TRP A 134 3.34 -26.52 -2.12
N ASP A 135 2.49 -27.50 -2.45
CA ASP A 135 2.39 -28.09 -3.80
C ASP A 135 3.77 -28.51 -4.36
N GLY A 136 4.57 -29.16 -3.52
CA GLY A 136 5.92 -29.64 -3.85
C GLY A 136 7.01 -28.56 -3.94
N LYS A 137 6.69 -27.30 -3.64
CA LYS A 137 7.63 -26.18 -3.64
C LYS A 137 8.32 -26.09 -2.29
N ARG A 138 9.65 -26.12 -2.26
CA ARG A 138 10.44 -26.00 -1.02
C ARG A 138 10.52 -24.55 -0.57
N LEU A 139 9.42 -24.02 0.00
CA LEU A 139 9.31 -22.62 0.45
C LEU A 139 10.35 -22.24 1.52
N ASP A 140 10.91 -23.23 2.20
CA ASP A 140 11.99 -23.10 3.18
C ASP A 140 13.38 -22.91 2.57
N GLN A 141 13.55 -23.19 1.27
CA GLN A 141 14.84 -23.16 0.58
C GLN A 141 14.83 -22.27 -0.67
N MET A 142 13.72 -22.23 -1.39
CA MET A 142 13.61 -21.48 -2.64
C MET A 142 13.49 -19.98 -2.40
N THR A 143 14.03 -19.22 -3.33
CA THR A 143 13.86 -17.77 -3.39
C THR A 143 12.48 -17.39 -3.91
N MET A 144 12.03 -16.17 -3.59
CA MET A 144 10.79 -15.63 -4.15
C MET A 144 10.86 -15.50 -5.68
N ALA A 145 12.05 -15.27 -6.23
CA ALA A 145 12.27 -15.21 -7.68
C ALA A 145 12.00 -16.57 -8.35
N GLU A 146 12.49 -17.67 -7.76
CA GLU A 146 12.18 -19.02 -8.23
C GLU A 146 10.69 -19.33 -8.09
N LEU A 147 10.04 -18.85 -7.02
CA LEU A 147 8.61 -19.02 -6.83
C LEU A 147 7.84 -18.31 -7.95
N TYR A 148 8.12 -17.03 -8.21
CA TYR A 148 7.50 -16.30 -9.30
C TYR A 148 7.74 -16.95 -10.67
N SER A 149 8.96 -17.44 -10.91
CA SER A 149 9.31 -18.18 -12.12
C SER A 149 8.46 -19.45 -12.28
N SER A 150 8.20 -20.18 -11.19
CA SER A 150 7.34 -21.38 -11.22
C SER A 150 5.89 -21.10 -11.64
N PHE A 151 5.41 -19.86 -11.43
CA PHE A 151 4.10 -19.40 -11.92
C PHE A 151 4.19 -18.70 -13.29
N GLY A 152 5.39 -18.54 -13.83
CA GLY A 152 5.66 -17.86 -15.10
C GLY A 152 5.29 -16.37 -15.07
N LEU A 153 5.36 -15.73 -13.90
CA LEU A 153 5.10 -14.30 -13.76
C LEU A 153 6.26 -13.51 -14.39
N GLU A 154 5.91 -12.48 -15.15
CA GLU A 154 6.90 -11.61 -15.78
C GLU A 154 7.34 -10.46 -14.88
N ALA A 155 8.45 -9.82 -15.22
CA ALA A 155 9.06 -8.75 -14.43
C ALA A 155 8.06 -7.64 -14.06
N GLN A 156 7.19 -7.23 -14.99
CA GLN A 156 6.18 -6.20 -14.75
C GLN A 156 5.13 -6.63 -13.71
N THR A 157 4.77 -7.91 -13.67
CA THR A 157 3.86 -8.46 -12.66
C THR A 157 4.55 -8.58 -11.31
N ILE A 158 5.80 -9.04 -11.31
CA ILE A 158 6.63 -9.18 -10.10
C ILE A 158 6.86 -7.82 -9.44
N ASP A 159 7.08 -6.77 -10.23
CA ASP A 159 7.33 -5.41 -9.76
C ASP A 159 6.20 -4.92 -8.83
N PHE A 160 4.94 -4.95 -9.29
CA PHE A 160 3.85 -4.52 -8.42
C PHE A 160 3.58 -5.49 -7.27
N LEU A 161 3.82 -6.80 -7.43
CA LEU A 161 3.67 -7.77 -6.34
C LEU A 161 4.70 -7.55 -5.22
N GLY A 162 5.90 -7.07 -5.56
CA GLY A 162 6.96 -6.81 -4.60
C GLY A 162 6.90 -5.43 -3.95
N HIS A 163 6.33 -4.43 -4.63
CA HIS A 163 6.40 -3.03 -4.22
C HIS A 163 5.07 -2.38 -3.83
N ALA A 164 3.92 -2.96 -4.19
CA ALA A 164 2.61 -2.33 -4.05
C ALA A 164 1.76 -2.86 -2.88
#